data_AF-A0A7Y2A974-F1
#
_entry.id   AF-A0A7Y2A974-F1
#
_cell.length_a   1.000
_cell.length_b   1.000
_cell.length_c   1.000
_cell.angle_alpha   90.00
_cell.angle_beta   90.00
_cell.angle_gamma   90.00
#
_symmetry.space_group_name_H-M   'P 1'
#
loop_
_entity.id
_entity.type
_entity.pdbx_description
1 polymer ?
#
loop_
_entity_poly.entity_id
_entity_poly.type
_entity_poly.pdbx_seq_one_letter_code
_entity_poly.pdbx_strand_id
1 'polypeptide(L)'
;MKNIVTLLFILLQISVISAQDIDIELFADGFTDPVNLQNAGDNRLFVVEQAGLIKILNSDASTNATPFLDISGLVGSGSEQGLLGLAFHPDYQNNGFFYVNFINTSGNTEVVRYSVSTDPDIADPSSALQIISYTQPFSNHNGGHLAFGPDGYLYIASGDGGSGGDPGNRAQDLTTPLGKLLRIDIDNTSGGNYSIPNDNPFAGDPTLTEEIWAYGLRNPWRFSFDTMTSDLWIADVGQGEVE
;
A
#
# COMPACT_ATOMS: atom_id res chain seq x y z
N MET A 1 22.00 45.76 60.79
CA MET A 1 22.37 44.32 60.73
C MET A 1 21.06 43.54 60.90
N LYS A 2 20.51 42.78 59.96
CA LYS A 2 21.07 41.98 58.86
C LYS A 2 20.05 41.93 57.71
N ASN A 3 20.55 42.05 56.49
CA ASN A 3 19.82 41.78 55.25
C ASN A 3 19.65 40.26 55.11
N ILE A 4 18.44 39.77 54.83
CA ILE A 4 18.23 38.41 54.32
C ILE A 4 17.66 38.56 52.92
N VAL A 5 18.55 38.42 51.94
CA VAL A 5 18.22 38.29 50.52
C VAL A 5 17.86 36.82 50.31
N THR A 6 16.58 36.55 50.05
CA THR A 6 16.11 35.22 49.64
C THR A 6 16.52 35.01 48.18
N LEU A 7 17.55 34.21 47.94
CA LEU A 7 18.00 33.83 46.61
C LEU A 7 17.15 32.65 46.12
N LEU A 8 16.23 32.90 45.19
CA LEU A 8 15.43 31.87 44.54
C LEU A 8 16.30 31.21 43.45
N PHE A 9 16.83 30.02 43.71
CA PHE A 9 17.50 29.21 42.69
C PHE A 9 16.43 28.56 41.80
N ILE A 10 16.22 29.11 40.61
CA ILE A 10 15.47 28.43 39.55
C ILE A 10 16.42 27.40 38.95
N LEU A 11 16.20 26.11 39.22
CA LEU A 11 16.84 25.03 38.48
C LEU A 11 16.20 24.98 37.08
N LEU A 12 16.91 25.49 36.09
CA LEU A 12 16.56 25.28 34.69
C LEU A 12 16.92 23.83 34.34
N GLN A 13 15.94 22.93 34.24
CA GLN A 13 16.17 21.61 33.67
C GLN A 13 16.37 21.78 32.17
N ILE A 14 17.62 21.72 31.73
CA ILE A 14 17.98 21.64 30.32
C ILE A 14 17.80 20.17 29.94
N SER A 15 16.64 19.83 29.39
CA SER A 15 16.46 18.56 28.69
C SER A 15 17.29 18.62 27.41
N VAL A 16 18.41 17.93 27.38
CA VAL A 16 19.16 17.72 26.14
C VAL A 16 18.34 16.75 25.31
N ILE A 17 17.57 17.28 24.37
CA ILE A 17 16.93 16.47 23.33
C ILE A 17 18.02 16.15 22.33
N SER A 18 18.65 14.98 22.48
CA SER A 18 19.45 14.42 21.40
C SER A 18 18.49 13.89 20.33
N ALA A 19 18.70 14.28 19.09
CA ALA A 19 18.12 13.54 17.97
C ALA A 19 18.66 12.10 18.01
N GLN A 20 17.87 11.14 17.55
CA GLN A 20 18.33 9.77 17.40
C GLN A 20 19.37 9.74 16.27
N ASP A 21 20.55 9.19 16.53
CA ASP A 21 21.51 8.92 15.47
C ASP A 21 21.00 7.71 14.68
N ILE A 22 20.83 7.88 13.37
CA ILE A 22 20.37 6.84 12.45
C ILE A 22 21.56 6.45 11.58
N ASP A 23 21.96 5.19 11.69
CA ASP A 23 22.94 4.58 10.79
C ASP A 23 22.21 3.78 9.70
N ILE A 24 22.70 3.88 8.46
CA ILE A 24 22.19 3.11 7.33
C ILE A 24 23.22 2.03 6.98
N GLU A 25 22.80 0.79 7.06
CA GLU A 25 23.60 -0.37 6.64
C GLU A 25 23.01 -0.97 5.37
N LEU A 26 23.87 -1.25 4.38
CA LEU A 26 23.46 -2.00 3.21
C LEU A 26 23.22 -3.45 3.61
N PHE A 27 21.95 -3.88 3.59
CA PHE A 27 21.59 -5.26 3.86
C PHE A 27 21.70 -6.15 2.61
N ALA A 28 21.15 -5.72 1.48
CA ALA A 28 21.21 -6.45 0.21
C ALA A 28 21.12 -5.50 -1.00
N ASP A 29 21.64 -5.93 -2.14
CA ASP A 29 21.57 -5.25 -3.44
C ASP A 29 21.16 -6.22 -4.57
N GLY A 30 21.20 -5.75 -5.83
CA GLY A 30 20.87 -6.59 -7.00
C GLY A 30 19.39 -6.62 -7.38
N PHE A 31 18.58 -5.72 -6.82
CA PHE A 31 17.18 -5.52 -7.21
C PHE A 31 17.06 -4.48 -8.34
N THR A 32 16.10 -4.68 -9.23
CA THR A 32 15.77 -3.78 -10.34
C THR A 32 14.48 -3.04 -10.01
N ASP A 33 14.57 -1.71 -9.88
CA ASP A 33 13.44 -0.83 -9.57
C ASP A 33 12.51 -1.39 -8.45
N PRO A 34 13.04 -1.67 -7.25
CA PRO A 34 12.24 -2.16 -6.12
C PRO A 34 11.30 -1.05 -5.65
N VAL A 35 10.00 -1.36 -5.53
CA VAL A 35 8.98 -0.38 -5.15
C VAL A 35 8.29 -0.73 -3.83
N ASN A 36 8.30 -1.98 -3.38
CA ASN A 36 7.66 -2.41 -2.14
C ASN A 36 8.48 -3.52 -1.46
N LEU A 37 8.36 -3.62 -0.13
CA LEU A 37 8.98 -4.63 0.71
C LEU A 37 7.97 -5.06 1.77
N GLN A 38 7.66 -6.35 1.84
CA GLN A 38 6.71 -6.91 2.79
C GLN A 38 7.28 -8.15 3.48
N ASN A 39 6.73 -8.53 4.64
CA ASN A 39 6.89 -9.88 5.18
C ASN A 39 5.52 -10.57 5.22
N ALA A 40 5.52 -11.90 5.25
CA ALA A 40 4.30 -12.70 5.29
C ALA A 40 3.93 -13.19 6.70
N GLY A 41 4.38 -12.47 7.74
CA GLY A 41 4.33 -12.93 9.13
C GLY A 41 5.40 -13.97 9.48
N ASP A 42 6.45 -14.07 8.66
CA ASP A 42 7.64 -14.91 8.88
C ASP A 42 8.93 -14.11 8.60
N ASN A 43 10.08 -14.80 8.57
CA ASN A 43 11.39 -14.15 8.42
C ASN A 43 11.73 -13.73 6.98
N ARG A 44 10.90 -14.10 5.98
CA ARG A 44 11.17 -13.80 4.58
C ARG A 44 10.73 -12.38 4.28
N LEU A 45 11.57 -11.67 3.53
CA LEU A 45 11.21 -10.38 2.95
C LEU A 45 10.88 -10.56 1.47
N PHE A 46 9.75 -10.02 1.05
CA PHE A 46 9.26 -10.08 -0.32
C PHE A 46 9.48 -8.72 -0.98
N VAL A 47 10.48 -8.66 -1.84
CA VAL A 47 10.85 -7.47 -2.59
C VAL A 47 10.04 -7.44 -3.88
N VAL A 48 9.26 -6.38 -4.07
CA VAL A 48 8.46 -6.16 -5.27
C VAL A 48 9.24 -5.29 -6.24
N GLU A 49 9.54 -5.83 -7.41
CA GLU A 49 10.18 -5.12 -8.52
C GLU A 49 9.11 -4.65 -9.51
N GLN A 50 9.24 -3.39 -9.96
CA GLN A 50 8.24 -2.70 -10.77
C GLN A 50 7.83 -3.48 -12.05
N ALA A 51 8.75 -4.24 -12.63
CA ALA A 51 8.53 -5.02 -13.85
C ALA A 51 7.67 -6.28 -13.67
N GLY A 52 7.13 -6.55 -12.47
CA GLY A 52 6.20 -7.67 -12.23
C GLY A 52 6.83 -8.89 -11.57
N LEU A 53 7.95 -8.72 -10.86
CA LEU A 53 8.60 -9.78 -10.10
C LEU A 53 8.45 -9.55 -8.61
N ILE A 54 8.23 -10.63 -7.86
CA ILE A 54 8.35 -10.65 -6.40
C ILE A 54 9.49 -11.60 -6.04
N LYS A 55 10.55 -11.09 -5.44
CA LYS A 55 11.73 -11.86 -5.02
C LYS A 55 11.70 -12.09 -3.51
N ILE A 56 12.16 -13.26 -3.07
CA ILE A 56 12.38 -13.54 -1.64
C ILE A 56 13.82 -13.17 -1.30
N LEU A 57 13.96 -12.22 -0.37
CA LEU A 57 15.19 -11.85 0.31
C LEU A 57 15.22 -12.53 1.69
N ASN A 58 16.22 -13.37 1.88
CA ASN A 58 16.42 -14.17 3.08
C ASN A 58 17.17 -13.39 4.17
N SER A 59 17.14 -13.91 5.41
CA SER A 59 17.81 -13.29 6.56
C SER A 59 19.34 -13.25 6.45
N ASP A 60 19.93 -14.05 5.55
CA ASP A 60 21.37 -14.07 5.26
C ASP A 60 21.75 -13.14 4.09
N ALA A 61 20.84 -12.23 3.70
CA ALA A 61 20.95 -11.32 2.57
C ALA A 61 20.99 -11.99 1.18
N SER A 62 20.79 -13.31 1.09
CA SER A 62 20.65 -14.00 -0.19
C SER A 62 19.26 -13.81 -0.79
N THR A 63 19.16 -13.90 -2.12
CA THR A 63 17.88 -13.90 -2.84
C THR A 63 17.68 -15.26 -3.51
N ASN A 64 16.46 -15.79 -3.46
CA ASN A 64 16.12 -17.04 -4.14
C ASN A 64 16.31 -16.91 -5.66
N ALA A 65 16.81 -17.97 -6.31
CA ALA A 65 17.07 -17.96 -7.75
C ALA A 65 15.78 -17.85 -8.59
N THR A 66 14.70 -18.46 -8.10
CA THR A 66 13.35 -18.33 -8.67
C THR A 66 12.59 -17.27 -7.87
N PRO A 67 11.94 -16.29 -8.53
CA PRO A 67 11.08 -15.35 -7.83
C PRO A 67 9.88 -16.07 -7.21
N PHE A 68 9.37 -15.53 -6.10
CA PHE A 68 8.13 -15.99 -5.49
C PHE A 68 6.96 -15.91 -6.47
N LEU A 69 6.87 -14.81 -7.23
CA LEU A 69 5.87 -14.63 -8.28
C LEU A 69 6.52 -13.92 -9.48
N ASP A 70 6.21 -14.38 -10.68
CA ASP A 70 6.51 -13.70 -11.94
C ASP A 70 5.21 -13.51 -12.73
N ILE A 71 4.77 -12.25 -12.83
CA ILE A 71 3.63 -11.82 -13.65
C ILE A 71 4.06 -10.76 -14.67
N SER A 72 5.36 -10.69 -15.00
CA SER A 72 5.92 -9.68 -15.90
C SER A 72 5.21 -9.61 -17.26
N GLY A 73 4.70 -10.75 -17.76
CA GLY A 73 3.92 -10.81 -18.99
C GLY A 73 2.53 -10.15 -18.93
N LEU A 74 2.03 -9.83 -17.75
CA LEU A 74 0.74 -9.17 -17.51
C LEU A 74 0.88 -7.67 -17.23
N VAL A 75 2.09 -7.23 -16.89
CA VAL A 75 2.36 -5.89 -16.34
C VAL A 75 2.80 -4.91 -17.43
N GLY A 76 2.11 -3.79 -17.55
CA GLY A 76 2.64 -2.59 -18.20
C GLY A 76 3.52 -1.85 -17.20
N SER A 77 4.80 -1.64 -17.52
CA SER A 77 5.78 -1.04 -16.60
C SER A 77 6.48 0.18 -17.20
N GLY A 78 6.91 1.08 -16.32
CA GLY A 78 7.62 2.32 -16.65
C GLY A 78 6.88 3.55 -16.10
N SER A 79 7.63 4.62 -15.82
CA SER A 79 7.12 5.77 -15.07
C SER A 79 6.53 5.31 -13.73
N GLU A 80 5.23 5.54 -13.49
CA GLU A 80 4.53 5.13 -12.27
C GLU A 80 3.74 3.82 -12.45
N GLN A 81 3.80 3.22 -13.65
CA GLN A 81 3.16 1.95 -13.96
C GLN A 81 4.07 0.77 -13.61
N GLY A 82 3.47 -0.33 -13.19
CA GLY A 82 4.17 -1.56 -12.88
C GLY A 82 3.39 -2.43 -11.91
N LEU A 83 4.07 -3.37 -11.27
CA LEU A 83 3.62 -4.01 -10.04
C LEU A 83 3.96 -3.09 -8.86
N LEU A 84 2.96 -2.59 -8.15
CA LEU A 84 3.08 -1.46 -7.22
C LEU A 84 2.77 -1.83 -5.76
N GLY A 85 1.86 -2.79 -5.57
CA GLY A 85 1.34 -3.21 -4.27
C GLY A 85 1.50 -4.71 -4.04
N LEU A 86 1.81 -5.07 -2.79
CA LEU A 86 1.75 -6.42 -2.26
C LEU A 86 1.20 -6.32 -0.84
N ALA A 87 0.22 -7.15 -0.51
CA ALA A 87 -0.25 -7.36 0.86
C ALA A 87 -0.54 -8.85 1.09
N PHE A 88 -0.03 -9.41 2.18
CA PHE A 88 -0.40 -10.76 2.60
C PHE A 88 -1.71 -10.71 3.39
N HIS A 89 -2.56 -11.73 3.23
CA HIS A 89 -3.74 -11.86 4.07
C HIS A 89 -3.33 -11.96 5.55
N PRO A 90 -4.08 -11.39 6.52
CA PRO A 90 -3.77 -11.54 7.94
C PRO A 90 -3.70 -13.01 8.39
N ASP A 91 -4.43 -13.88 7.69
CA ASP A 91 -4.46 -15.33 7.89
C ASP A 91 -3.57 -16.13 6.90
N TYR A 92 -2.56 -15.49 6.31
CA TYR A 92 -1.70 -16.09 5.27
C TYR A 92 -1.09 -17.43 5.68
N GLN A 93 -0.73 -17.62 6.95
CA GLN A 93 -0.15 -18.88 7.43
C GLN A 93 -1.11 -20.07 7.30
N ASN A 94 -2.42 -19.84 7.27
CA ASN A 94 -3.44 -20.88 7.16
C ASN A 94 -4.05 -20.94 5.76
N ASN A 95 -4.28 -19.80 5.09
CA ASN A 95 -4.96 -19.75 3.81
C ASN A 95 -4.03 -19.54 2.59
N GLY A 96 -2.80 -19.10 2.82
CA GLY A 96 -1.81 -18.87 1.77
C GLY A 96 -2.11 -17.71 0.82
N PHE A 97 -3.10 -16.84 1.13
CA PHE A 97 -3.56 -15.78 0.24
C PHE A 97 -2.77 -14.49 0.35
N PHE A 98 -2.49 -13.88 -0.80
CA PHE A 98 -1.89 -12.57 -0.89
C PHE A 98 -2.45 -11.82 -2.10
N TYR A 99 -2.26 -10.50 -2.11
CA TYR A 99 -2.88 -9.59 -3.06
C TYR A 99 -1.81 -8.73 -3.70
N VAL A 100 -1.91 -8.55 -5.01
CA VAL A 100 -1.04 -7.65 -5.76
C VAL A 100 -1.87 -6.56 -6.41
N ASN A 101 -1.29 -5.36 -6.52
CA ASN A 101 -1.84 -4.26 -7.31
C ASN A 101 -0.84 -3.93 -8.42
N PHE A 102 -1.26 -4.03 -9.67
CA PHE A 102 -0.42 -3.71 -10.81
C PHE A 102 -1.20 -3.00 -11.92
N ILE A 103 -0.45 -2.35 -12.81
CA ILE A 103 -0.98 -1.78 -14.05
C ILE A 103 -0.81 -2.80 -15.17
N ASN A 104 -1.90 -3.20 -15.82
CA ASN A 104 -1.85 -4.20 -16.89
C ASN A 104 -1.29 -3.61 -18.19
N THR A 105 -1.08 -4.46 -19.20
CA THR A 105 -0.54 -4.03 -20.51
C THR A 105 -1.44 -3.10 -21.31
N SER A 106 -2.71 -2.91 -20.90
CA SER A 106 -3.64 -1.93 -21.45
C SER A 106 -3.67 -0.62 -20.65
N GLY A 107 -2.90 -0.52 -19.56
CA GLY A 107 -2.82 0.66 -18.71
C GLY A 107 -3.85 0.70 -17.58
N ASN A 108 -4.64 -0.36 -17.33
CA ASN A 108 -5.64 -0.36 -16.25
C ASN A 108 -5.04 -0.85 -14.94
N THR A 109 -5.59 -0.40 -13.81
CA THR A 109 -5.29 -0.97 -12.49
C THR A 109 -5.98 -2.32 -12.32
N GLU A 110 -5.22 -3.30 -11.85
CA GLU A 110 -5.68 -4.63 -11.45
C GLU A 110 -5.27 -4.89 -10.01
N VAL A 111 -6.24 -5.27 -9.17
CA VAL A 111 -5.96 -5.89 -7.87
C VAL A 111 -6.39 -7.33 -7.94
N VAL A 112 -5.44 -8.23 -7.70
CA VAL A 112 -5.61 -9.67 -7.92
C VAL A 112 -5.14 -10.42 -6.69
N ARG A 113 -5.94 -11.39 -6.24
CA ARG A 113 -5.54 -12.36 -5.23
C ARG A 113 -4.82 -13.54 -5.88
N TYR A 114 -3.75 -13.99 -5.26
CA TYR A 114 -3.07 -15.25 -5.55
C TYR A 114 -2.96 -16.07 -4.25
N SER A 115 -2.63 -17.35 -4.39
CA SER A 115 -2.25 -18.23 -3.30
C SER A 115 -0.82 -18.75 -3.48
N VAL A 116 -0.16 -19.01 -2.36
CA VAL A 116 1.09 -19.79 -2.35
C VAL A 116 0.83 -21.20 -2.88
N SER A 117 1.84 -21.79 -3.54
CA SER A 117 1.80 -23.18 -3.96
C SER A 117 2.07 -24.12 -2.79
N THR A 118 2.23 -25.42 -3.06
CA THR A 118 2.70 -26.37 -2.04
C THR A 118 4.15 -26.12 -1.61
N ASP A 119 4.94 -25.44 -2.44
CA ASP A 119 6.23 -24.89 -2.05
C ASP A 119 6.00 -23.48 -1.46
N PRO A 120 6.33 -23.24 -0.17
CA PRO A 120 6.07 -21.96 0.46
C PRO A 120 6.81 -20.79 -0.22
N ASP A 121 7.91 -21.05 -0.93
CA ASP A 121 8.72 -20.03 -1.60
C ASP A 121 8.25 -19.72 -3.02
N ILE A 122 7.17 -20.37 -3.49
CA ILE A 122 6.63 -20.21 -4.84
C ILE A 122 5.13 -19.97 -4.78
N ALA A 123 4.66 -18.88 -5.36
CA ALA A 123 3.24 -18.63 -5.61
C ALA A 123 2.71 -19.50 -6.76
N ASP A 124 1.41 -19.79 -6.76
CA ASP A 124 0.73 -20.42 -7.88
C ASP A 124 0.11 -19.33 -8.78
N PRO A 125 0.68 -19.02 -9.97
CA PRO A 125 0.11 -18.00 -10.86
C PRO A 125 -1.27 -18.38 -11.41
N SER A 126 -1.64 -19.68 -11.38
CA SER A 126 -2.95 -20.15 -11.85
C SER A 126 -4.08 -19.91 -10.84
N SER A 127 -3.74 -19.58 -9.60
CA SER A 127 -4.68 -19.26 -8.52
C SER A 127 -5.31 -17.86 -8.61
N ALA A 128 -4.94 -17.09 -9.64
CA ALA A 128 -5.36 -15.71 -9.83
C ALA A 128 -6.88 -15.54 -9.72
N LEU A 129 -7.32 -14.68 -8.79
CA LEU A 129 -8.70 -14.24 -8.69
C LEU A 129 -8.74 -12.71 -8.77
N GLN A 130 -9.37 -12.18 -9.81
CA GLN A 130 -9.57 -10.74 -9.97
C GLN A 130 -10.42 -10.19 -8.81
N ILE A 131 -9.91 -9.21 -8.08
CA ILE A 131 -10.64 -8.55 -7.00
C ILE A 131 -11.33 -7.29 -7.52
N ILE A 132 -10.56 -6.30 -7.96
CA ILE A 132 -11.08 -5.05 -8.52
C ILE A 132 -10.25 -4.67 -9.76
N SER A 133 -10.90 -4.08 -10.76
CA SER A 133 -10.26 -3.61 -12.00
C SER A 133 -10.89 -2.28 -12.39
N TYR A 134 -10.07 -1.30 -12.77
CA TYR A 134 -10.56 0.00 -13.25
C TYR A 134 -9.56 0.69 -14.17
N THR A 135 -10.11 1.50 -15.07
CA THR A 135 -9.35 2.24 -16.07
C THR A 135 -8.54 3.37 -15.43
N GLN A 136 -7.27 3.49 -15.79
CA GLN A 136 -6.45 4.67 -15.51
C GLN A 136 -6.39 5.56 -16.76
N PRO A 137 -6.83 6.83 -16.69
CA PRO A 137 -6.81 7.71 -17.86
C PRO A 137 -5.41 8.13 -18.31
N PHE A 138 -4.41 8.09 -17.41
CA PHE A 138 -3.02 8.43 -17.70
C PHE A 138 -2.04 7.42 -17.09
N SER A 139 -0.78 7.47 -17.54
CA SER A 139 0.32 6.59 -17.07
C SER A 139 0.97 7.04 -15.76
N ASN A 140 0.35 8.00 -15.07
CA ASN A 140 0.83 8.54 -13.80
C ASN A 140 -0.35 8.76 -12.83
N HIS A 141 -0.01 8.97 -11.56
CA HIS A 141 -0.88 8.97 -10.40
C HIS A 141 -1.72 7.70 -10.27
N ASN A 142 -1.04 6.56 -10.37
CA ASN A 142 -1.72 5.27 -10.29
C ASN A 142 -1.95 4.81 -8.83
N GLY A 143 -1.24 5.38 -7.86
CA GLY A 143 -1.24 4.92 -6.47
C GLY A 143 -0.68 3.50 -6.37
N GLY A 144 -1.45 2.57 -5.80
CA GLY A 144 -1.15 1.14 -5.87
C GLY A 144 -0.72 0.49 -4.57
N HIS A 145 -0.65 1.22 -3.45
CA HIS A 145 -0.40 0.58 -2.16
C HIS A 145 -1.60 -0.28 -1.72
N LEU A 146 -1.28 -1.39 -1.06
CA LEU A 146 -2.22 -2.32 -0.45
C LEU A 146 -1.80 -2.53 1.00
N ALA A 147 -2.76 -2.52 1.92
CA ALA A 147 -2.55 -2.97 3.29
C ALA A 147 -3.87 -3.47 3.90
N PHE A 148 -3.77 -4.43 4.80
CA PHE A 148 -4.91 -4.79 5.64
C PHE A 148 -4.98 -3.85 6.84
N GLY A 149 -6.18 -3.34 7.10
CA GLY A 149 -6.46 -2.56 8.29
C GLY A 149 -6.57 -3.43 9.55
N PRO A 150 -6.53 -2.81 10.74
CA PRO A 150 -6.76 -3.51 12.01
C PRO A 150 -8.20 -4.04 12.15
N ASP A 151 -9.11 -3.59 11.29
CA ASP A 151 -10.47 -4.08 11.12
C ASP A 151 -10.57 -5.33 10.23
N GLY A 152 -9.46 -5.76 9.61
CA GLY A 152 -9.40 -6.94 8.75
C GLY A 152 -9.75 -6.68 7.29
N TYR A 153 -10.08 -5.44 6.92
CA TYR A 153 -10.42 -5.10 5.53
C TYR A 153 -9.17 -4.78 4.70
N LEU A 154 -9.25 -5.03 3.39
CA LEU A 154 -8.20 -4.65 2.45
C LEU A 154 -8.41 -3.19 2.04
N TYR A 155 -7.39 -2.37 2.28
CA TYR A 155 -7.33 -0.98 1.84
C TYR A 155 -6.49 -0.86 0.56
N ILE A 156 -6.97 -0.05 -0.38
CA ILE A 156 -6.35 0.11 -1.71
C ILE A 156 -6.18 1.60 -1.98
N ALA A 157 -4.94 2.04 -2.13
CA ALA A 157 -4.65 3.41 -2.55
C ALA A 157 -4.81 3.54 -4.06
N SER A 158 -5.71 4.43 -4.49
CA SER A 158 -6.01 4.72 -5.89
C SER A 158 -5.77 6.20 -6.16
N GLY A 159 -4.80 6.52 -7.00
CA GLY A 159 -4.59 7.91 -7.41
C GLY A 159 -5.70 8.42 -8.33
N ASP A 160 -5.75 9.73 -8.52
CA ASP A 160 -6.72 10.43 -9.38
C ASP A 160 -6.63 9.97 -10.84
N GLY A 161 -5.56 9.25 -11.18
CA GLY A 161 -5.27 8.67 -12.48
C GLY A 161 -4.61 9.66 -13.43
N GLY A 162 -3.95 10.69 -12.90
CA GLY A 162 -3.15 11.69 -13.62
C GLY A 162 -4.04 12.66 -14.38
N SER A 163 -3.56 13.70 -15.05
CA SER A 163 -2.24 14.30 -15.02
C SER A 163 -2.22 15.44 -13.99
N GLY A 164 -1.43 16.49 -14.21
CA GLY A 164 -1.43 17.65 -13.32
C GLY A 164 -2.81 18.33 -13.21
N GLY A 165 -3.20 18.68 -11.98
CA GLY A 165 -4.42 19.40 -11.65
C GLY A 165 -5.70 18.58 -11.70
N ASP A 166 -5.62 17.24 -11.57
CA ASP A 166 -6.74 16.30 -11.65
C ASP A 166 -7.70 16.61 -12.83
N PRO A 167 -7.27 16.38 -14.09
CA PRO A 167 -8.13 16.59 -15.24
C PRO A 167 -9.42 15.76 -15.14
N GLY A 168 -10.55 16.44 -15.10
CA GLY A 168 -11.87 15.80 -14.92
C GLY A 168 -12.36 15.79 -13.47
N ASN A 169 -11.59 16.33 -12.52
CA ASN A 169 -11.97 16.45 -11.10
C ASN A 169 -12.38 15.09 -10.50
N ARG A 170 -11.64 14.04 -10.87
CA ARG A 170 -11.95 12.64 -10.55
C ARG A 170 -11.78 12.34 -9.07
N ALA A 171 -10.83 12.99 -8.40
CA ALA A 171 -10.63 12.84 -6.97
C ALA A 171 -11.89 13.22 -6.17
N GLN A 172 -12.65 14.21 -6.67
CA GLN A 172 -13.94 14.64 -6.09
C GLN A 172 -15.16 13.92 -6.66
N ASP A 173 -15.04 13.26 -7.82
CA ASP A 173 -16.11 12.45 -8.40
C ASP A 173 -16.28 11.14 -7.62
N LEU A 174 -17.44 10.96 -7.00
CA LEU A 174 -17.77 9.80 -6.17
C LEU A 174 -18.28 8.60 -6.97
N THR A 175 -18.42 8.75 -8.30
CA THR A 175 -18.85 7.68 -9.20
C THR A 175 -17.68 6.89 -9.80
N THR A 176 -16.45 7.24 -9.43
CA THR A 176 -15.21 6.61 -9.90
C THR A 176 -14.30 6.22 -8.72
N PRO A 177 -13.54 5.11 -8.84
CA PRO A 177 -12.55 4.71 -7.84
C PRO A 177 -11.27 5.55 -7.86
N LEU A 178 -11.16 6.57 -8.70
CA LEU A 178 -9.93 7.38 -8.88
C LEU A 178 -9.80 8.49 -7.83
N GLY A 179 -8.62 8.64 -7.25
CA GLY A 179 -8.30 9.65 -6.24
C GLY A 179 -8.94 9.35 -4.88
N LYS A 180 -8.88 8.06 -4.51
CA LYS A 180 -9.58 7.46 -3.38
C LYS A 180 -8.66 6.57 -2.56
N LEU A 181 -8.98 6.43 -1.29
CA LEU A 181 -8.63 5.27 -0.52
C LEU A 181 -9.86 4.36 -0.51
N LEU A 182 -9.74 3.17 -1.09
CA LEU A 182 -10.82 2.18 -1.14
C LEU A 182 -10.67 1.21 0.04
N ARG A 183 -11.79 0.65 0.51
CA ARG A 183 -11.85 -0.37 1.57
C ARG A 183 -12.88 -1.44 1.21
N ILE A 184 -12.43 -2.70 1.16
CA ILE A 184 -13.24 -3.84 0.76
C ILE A 184 -13.09 -5.03 1.72
N ASP A 185 -14.15 -5.83 1.84
CA ASP A 185 -14.18 -7.08 2.60
C ASP A 185 -13.85 -8.26 1.71
N ILE A 186 -12.73 -8.93 1.97
CA ILE A 186 -12.26 -10.07 1.20
C ILE A 186 -12.70 -11.41 1.82
N ASP A 187 -13.14 -11.42 3.07
CA ASP A 187 -13.52 -12.64 3.78
C ASP A 187 -15.01 -12.97 3.62
N ASN A 188 -15.87 -11.97 3.45
CA ASN A 188 -17.33 -12.17 3.37
C ASN A 188 -17.87 -11.94 1.96
N THR A 189 -17.45 -12.74 0.98
CA THR A 189 -17.67 -12.48 -0.46
C THR A 189 -19.05 -12.89 -1.02
N SER A 190 -20.14 -12.70 -0.27
CA SER A 190 -21.47 -13.27 -0.58
C SER A 190 -22.17 -12.79 -1.87
N GLY A 191 -21.52 -11.97 -2.71
CA GLY A 191 -22.04 -11.51 -4.01
C GLY A 191 -21.00 -11.34 -5.12
N GLY A 192 -19.76 -11.82 -4.94
CA GLY A 192 -18.66 -11.60 -5.87
C GLY A 192 -17.32 -12.10 -5.34
N ASN A 193 -16.23 -11.46 -5.76
CA ASN A 193 -14.88 -11.79 -5.29
C ASN A 193 -14.48 -10.99 -4.03
N TYR A 194 -15.30 -10.02 -3.63
CA TYR A 194 -15.23 -9.25 -2.39
C TYR A 194 -16.64 -8.78 -2.01
N SER A 195 -16.79 -8.07 -0.90
CA SER A 195 -18.02 -7.38 -0.52
C SER A 195 -17.72 -5.99 0.06
N ILE A 196 -18.76 -5.16 0.16
CA ILE A 196 -18.65 -3.80 0.69
C ILE A 196 -18.89 -3.84 2.21
N PRO A 197 -17.96 -3.34 3.04
CA PRO A 197 -18.23 -3.13 4.46
C PRO A 197 -19.44 -2.20 4.65
N ASN A 198 -20.40 -2.61 5.47
CA ASN A 198 -21.66 -1.87 5.67
C ASN A 198 -21.45 -0.46 6.27
N ASP A 199 -20.29 -0.23 6.90
CA ASP A 199 -19.88 1.04 7.48
C ASP A 199 -19.00 1.88 6.52
N ASN A 200 -18.82 1.46 5.26
CA ASN A 200 -18.25 2.36 4.25
C ASN A 200 -19.16 3.60 4.09
N PRO A 201 -18.60 4.82 3.94
CA PRO A 201 -19.36 6.07 3.88
C PRO A 201 -20.44 6.13 2.78
N PHE A 202 -20.28 5.34 1.71
CA PHE A 202 -21.17 5.32 0.55
C PHE A 202 -21.85 3.97 0.31
N ALA A 203 -21.78 3.04 1.28
CA ALA A 203 -22.42 1.73 1.16
C ALA A 203 -23.95 1.85 1.00
N GLY A 204 -24.52 1.03 0.12
CA GLY A 204 -25.96 0.96 -0.16
C GLY A 204 -26.45 1.95 -1.22
N ASP A 205 -25.59 2.78 -1.79
CA ASP A 205 -25.91 3.64 -2.93
C ASP A 205 -25.19 3.15 -4.21
N PRO A 206 -25.86 2.34 -5.05
CA PRO A 206 -25.24 1.77 -6.25
C PRO A 206 -24.97 2.81 -7.35
N THR A 207 -25.32 4.09 -7.14
CA THR A 207 -24.96 5.18 -8.06
C THR A 207 -23.58 5.76 -7.77
N LEU A 208 -22.99 5.41 -6.63
CA LEU A 208 -21.65 5.81 -6.19
C LEU A 208 -20.71 4.60 -6.17
N THR A 209 -19.41 4.85 -6.11
CA THR A 209 -18.41 3.82 -5.84
C THR A 209 -18.44 3.46 -4.35
N GLU A 210 -19.11 2.36 -4.02
CA GLU A 210 -19.37 1.92 -2.64
C GLU A 210 -18.09 1.51 -1.89
N GLU A 211 -17.00 1.22 -2.61
CA GLU A 211 -15.68 0.88 -2.07
C GLU A 211 -14.97 2.07 -1.41
N ILE A 212 -15.42 3.32 -1.64
CA ILE A 212 -14.72 4.51 -1.15
C ILE A 212 -14.76 4.56 0.38
N TRP A 213 -13.58 4.64 1.00
CA TRP A 213 -13.38 5.00 2.41
C TRP A 213 -13.01 6.48 2.59
N ALA A 214 -12.13 6.99 1.74
CA ALA A 214 -11.78 8.41 1.68
C ALA A 214 -11.62 8.85 0.22
N TYR A 215 -11.82 10.15 -0.05
CA TYR A 215 -11.75 10.73 -1.39
C TYR A 215 -11.03 12.08 -1.38
N GLY A 216 -10.71 12.60 -2.56
CA GLY A 216 -9.96 13.84 -2.73
C GLY A 216 -8.45 13.67 -2.70
N LEU A 217 -7.96 12.44 -2.92
CA LEU A 217 -6.53 12.15 -2.99
C LEU A 217 -6.01 12.34 -4.42
N ARG A 218 -4.76 12.75 -4.57
CA ARG A 218 -4.10 12.95 -5.86
C ARG A 218 -3.32 11.73 -6.29
N ASN A 219 -2.27 11.38 -5.56
CA ASN A 219 -1.42 10.23 -5.83
C ASN A 219 -0.93 9.60 -4.50
N PRO A 220 -1.81 8.89 -3.78
CA PRO A 220 -1.49 8.26 -2.51
C PRO A 220 -0.52 7.09 -2.72
N TRP A 221 0.77 7.31 -2.48
CA TRP A 221 1.81 6.33 -2.83
C TRP A 221 2.00 5.24 -1.77
N ARG A 222 1.99 5.61 -0.49
CA ARG A 222 2.12 4.71 0.66
C ARG A 222 1.25 5.19 1.81
N PHE A 223 0.70 4.24 2.55
CA PHE A 223 -0.03 4.49 3.78
C PHE A 223 0.27 3.38 4.79
N SER A 224 0.00 3.62 6.06
CA SER A 224 0.15 2.64 7.13
C SER A 224 -0.87 2.88 8.23
N PHE A 225 -1.09 1.85 9.05
CA PHE A 225 -1.85 1.97 10.27
C PHE A 225 -0.91 2.07 11.46
N ASP A 226 -1.15 3.03 12.34
CA ASP A 226 -0.45 3.15 13.61
C ASP A 226 -0.81 1.94 14.49
N THR A 227 0.20 1.18 14.90
CA THR A 227 -0.01 -0.05 15.68
C THR A 227 -0.49 0.18 17.12
N MET A 228 -0.41 1.40 17.63
CA MET A 228 -0.85 1.78 18.97
C MET A 228 -2.25 2.39 18.97
N THR A 229 -2.57 3.21 17.96
CA THR A 229 -3.85 3.94 17.92
C THR A 229 -4.83 3.41 16.87
N SER A 230 -4.36 2.57 15.95
CA SER A 230 -5.10 2.12 14.77
C SER A 230 -5.43 3.25 13.77
N ASP A 231 -4.84 4.44 13.93
CA ASP A 231 -5.03 5.55 13.01
C ASP A 231 -4.34 5.28 11.66
N LEU A 232 -4.99 5.65 10.57
CA LEU A 232 -4.39 5.58 9.25
C LEU A 232 -3.58 6.84 8.95
N TRP A 233 -2.34 6.66 8.52
CA TRP A 233 -1.46 7.70 8.01
C TRP A 233 -1.20 7.47 6.52
N ILE A 234 -1.36 8.51 5.71
CA ILE A 234 -1.23 8.44 4.26
C ILE A 234 -0.33 9.56 3.73
N ALA A 235 0.60 9.19 2.86
CA ALA A 235 1.42 10.14 2.11
C ALA A 235 0.81 10.30 0.71
N ASP A 236 0.27 11.49 0.46
CA ASP A 236 -0.26 11.89 -0.84
C ASP A 236 0.74 12.80 -1.56
N VAL A 237 1.08 12.46 -2.81
CA VAL A 237 2.10 13.20 -3.58
C VAL A 237 1.47 14.39 -4.28
N GLY A 238 1.83 15.58 -3.84
CA GLY A 238 1.26 16.82 -4.36
C GLY A 238 1.81 17.38 -5.65
N GLN A 239 1.36 18.58 -6.00
CA GLN A 239 1.72 19.26 -7.24
C GLN A 239 2.41 20.60 -7.01
N GLY A 240 3.73 20.62 -7.27
CA GLY A 240 4.50 21.86 -7.18
C GLY A 240 4.41 22.45 -5.77
N GLU A 241 3.87 23.67 -5.66
CA GLU A 241 3.79 24.42 -4.38
C GLU A 241 2.42 24.39 -3.70
N VAL A 242 1.39 23.74 -4.29
CA VAL A 242 0.03 23.75 -3.73
C VAL A 242 -0.54 22.33 -3.71
N GLU A 243 -0.90 21.90 -2.50
CA GLU A 243 -2.00 20.98 -2.21
C GLU A 243 -2.75 21.45 -0.95
#